data_AF-A0AAJ3PZE5-F1
#
_entry.id   AF-A0AAJ3PZE5-F1
#
_cell.length_a   1.000
_cell.length_b   1.000
_cell.length_c   1.000
_cell.angle_alpha   90.00
_cell.angle_beta   90.00
_cell.angle_gamma   90.00
#
_symmetry.space_group_name_H-M   'P 1'
#
loop_
_entity.id
_entity.type
_entity.pdbx_description
1 polymer ?
#
loop_
_entity_poly.entity_id
_entity_poly.type
_entity_poly.pdbx_seq_one_letter_code
_entity_poly.pdbx_strand_id
1 'polypeptide(L)'
;MKYSVCAAAFGVASLISAGSTNAEDDFCKAIGKTARSVMVARQRDVDLSAMMETADTQGGAFKAPMRQMIIAAYERPAYSTEEMQAKEISEFANEILLACYKRVK
;
A
#
# COMPACT_ATOMS: atom_id res chain seq x y z
N MET A 1 41.88 42.78 29.77
CA MET A 1 41.99 41.66 30.75
C MET A 1 41.65 40.38 30.00
N LYS A 2 42.63 39.46 29.90
CA LYS A 2 42.52 38.18 29.19
C LYS A 2 41.69 37.21 30.04
N TYR A 3 40.73 36.53 29.43
CA TYR A 3 40.26 35.23 29.90
C TYR A 3 40.08 34.31 28.68
N SER A 4 41.08 33.46 28.46
CA SER A 4 40.92 32.19 27.75
C SER A 4 40.21 31.22 28.68
N VAL A 5 39.13 30.61 28.21
CA VAL A 5 38.66 29.31 28.72
C VAL A 5 38.42 28.42 27.51
N CYS A 6 39.29 27.42 27.37
CA CYS A 6 39.08 26.25 26.53
C CYS A 6 38.14 25.30 27.27
N ALA A 7 37.04 24.84 26.66
CA ALA A 7 36.46 23.53 27.00
C ALA A 7 35.34 23.13 26.02
N ALA A 8 35.68 22.12 25.22
CA ALA A 8 34.84 20.99 24.80
C ALA A 8 33.52 21.28 24.06
N ALA A 9 33.63 21.42 22.73
CA ALA A 9 32.53 21.07 21.83
C ALA A 9 32.36 19.54 21.81
N PHE A 10 31.56 18.99 22.74
CA PHE A 10 31.02 17.64 22.57
C PHE A 10 29.87 17.71 21.57
N GLY A 11 30.21 17.44 20.31
CA GLY A 11 29.23 17.23 19.24
C GLY A 11 28.30 16.09 19.62
N VAL A 12 27.00 16.39 19.72
CA VAL A 12 25.95 15.39 19.84
C VAL A 12 25.92 14.64 18.50
N ALA A 13 26.57 13.47 18.45
CA ALA A 13 26.42 12.54 17.36
C ALA A 13 25.05 11.88 17.48
N SER A 14 24.01 12.56 16.97
CA SER A 14 22.70 11.95 16.76
C SER A 14 22.83 10.88 15.69
N LEU A 15 22.93 9.62 16.12
CA LEU A 15 22.71 8.46 15.28
C LEU A 15 21.23 8.47 14.86
N ILE A 16 20.93 9.11 13.73
CA ILE A 16 19.65 8.92 13.05
C ILE A 16 19.73 7.53 12.44
N SER A 17 19.21 6.52 13.15
CA SER A 17 18.94 5.22 12.57
C SER A 17 17.81 5.36 11.56
N ALA A 18 18.16 5.61 10.30
CA ALA A 18 17.26 5.47 9.16
C ALA A 18 16.99 3.97 8.93
N GLY A 19 16.10 3.39 9.73
CA GLY A 19 15.67 2.01 9.60
C GLY A 19 14.62 1.86 8.50
N SER A 20 14.92 0.99 7.52
CA SER A 20 14.01 0.22 6.66
C SER A 20 13.11 0.88 5.59
N THR A 21 13.66 1.76 4.74
CA THR A 21 12.94 2.20 3.51
C THR A 21 12.55 1.03 2.58
N ASN A 22 13.36 -0.03 2.51
CA ASN A 22 13.15 -1.11 1.56
C ASN A 22 11.97 -2.04 1.92
N ALA A 23 11.79 -2.36 3.20
CA ALA A 23 10.73 -3.27 3.64
C ALA A 23 9.34 -2.65 3.46
N GLU A 24 9.21 -1.35 3.78
CA GLU A 24 8.00 -0.57 3.57
C GLU A 24 7.69 -0.40 2.08
N ASP A 25 8.72 -0.11 1.28
CA ASP A 25 8.56 0.02 -0.17
C ASP A 25 8.10 -1.31 -0.80
N ASP A 26 8.66 -2.45 -0.38
CA ASP A 26 8.28 -3.77 -0.89
C ASP A 26 6.90 -4.21 -0.40
N PHE A 27 6.54 -3.85 0.84
CA PHE A 27 5.18 -4.03 1.35
C PHE A 27 4.16 -3.27 0.51
N CYS A 28 4.38 -1.98 0.23
CA CYS A 28 3.45 -1.21 -0.59
C CYS A 28 3.37 -1.74 -2.03
N LYS A 29 4.49 -2.16 -2.64
CA LYS A 29 4.47 -2.82 -3.95
C LYS A 29 3.60 -4.09 -3.94
N ALA A 30 3.67 -4.91 -2.89
CA ALA A 30 2.84 -6.10 -2.76
C ALA A 30 1.34 -5.76 -2.63
N ILE A 31 1.02 -4.72 -1.85
CA ILE A 31 -0.35 -4.20 -1.73
C ILE A 31 -0.89 -3.69 -3.07
N GLY A 32 -0.10 -2.91 -3.83
CA GLY A 32 -0.50 -2.43 -5.16
C GLY A 32 -0.72 -3.58 -6.17
N LYS A 33 0.11 -4.62 -6.13
CA LYS A 33 -0.08 -5.84 -6.95
C LYS A 33 -1.37 -6.56 -6.58
N THR A 34 -1.67 -6.67 -5.29
CA THR A 34 -2.91 -7.29 -4.79
C THR A 34 -4.13 -6.50 -5.25
N ALA A 35 -4.10 -5.18 -5.13
CA ALA A 35 -5.17 -4.29 -5.60
C ALA A 35 -5.42 -4.44 -7.11
N ARG A 36 -4.35 -4.55 -7.91
CA ARG A 36 -4.44 -4.86 -9.34
C ARG A 36 -5.17 -6.18 -9.59
N SER A 37 -4.78 -7.25 -8.90
CA SER A 37 -5.42 -8.57 -9.06
C SER A 37 -6.90 -8.56 -8.67
N VAL A 38 -7.26 -7.88 -7.58
CA VAL A 38 -8.66 -7.71 -7.16
C VAL A 38 -9.46 -6.96 -8.22
N MET A 39 -8.93 -5.86 -8.75
CA MET A 39 -9.64 -5.09 -9.78
C MET A 39 -9.72 -5.85 -11.12
N VAL A 40 -8.70 -6.65 -11.48
CA VAL A 40 -8.79 -7.55 -12.64
C VAL A 40 -9.96 -8.53 -12.48
N ALA A 41 -10.12 -9.13 -11.30
CA ALA A 41 -11.24 -10.03 -11.02
C ALA A 41 -12.58 -9.28 -11.14
N ARG A 42 -12.67 -8.07 -10.58
CA ARG A 42 -13.87 -7.23 -10.68
C ARG A 42 -14.22 -6.89 -12.13
N GLN A 43 -13.25 -6.46 -12.95
CA GLN A 43 -13.45 -6.11 -14.36
C GLN A 43 -13.81 -7.31 -15.25
N ARG A 44 -13.56 -8.54 -14.76
CA ARG A 44 -13.98 -9.79 -15.40
C ARG A 44 -15.30 -10.35 -14.86
N ASP A 45 -16.04 -9.53 -14.09
CA ASP A 45 -17.30 -9.92 -13.46
C ASP A 45 -17.22 -11.21 -12.63
N VAL A 46 -16.08 -11.45 -11.97
CA VAL A 46 -16.00 -12.49 -10.94
C VAL A 46 -17.00 -12.14 -9.84
N ASP A 47 -17.71 -13.14 -9.31
CA ASP A 47 -18.73 -12.91 -8.27
C ASP A 47 -18.11 -12.38 -6.97
N LEU A 48 -18.80 -11.43 -6.32
CA LEU A 48 -18.36 -10.84 -5.06
C LEU A 48 -18.24 -11.90 -3.94
N SER A 49 -19.17 -12.85 -3.86
CA SER A 49 -19.12 -13.91 -2.85
C SER A 49 -17.86 -14.76 -3.00
N ALA A 50 -17.48 -15.11 -4.23
CA ALA A 50 -16.26 -15.88 -4.51
C ALA A 50 -14.99 -15.10 -4.13
N MET A 51 -14.97 -13.79 -4.39
CA MET A 51 -13.85 -12.95 -3.93
C MET A 51 -13.81 -12.84 -2.41
N MET A 52 -14.96 -12.73 -1.75
CA MET A 52 -15.05 -12.68 -0.28
C MET A 52 -14.59 -13.99 0.38
N GLU A 53 -14.94 -15.13 -0.20
CA GLU A 53 -14.43 -16.44 0.23
C GLU A 53 -12.90 -16.50 0.12
N THR A 54 -12.33 -15.98 -0.98
CA THR A 54 -10.87 -15.87 -1.16
C THR A 54 -10.24 -15.02 -0.06
N ALA A 55 -10.87 -13.92 0.36
CA ALA A 55 -10.41 -13.13 1.49
C ALA A 55 -10.54 -13.86 2.82
N ASP A 56 -11.58 -14.67 2.99
CA ASP A 56 -11.82 -15.44 4.21
C ASP A 56 -10.81 -16.59 4.39
N THR A 57 -10.18 -17.07 3.30
CA THR A 57 -9.02 -17.98 3.37
C THR A 57 -7.75 -17.31 3.91
N GLN A 58 -7.68 -15.98 3.88
CA GLN A 58 -6.55 -15.25 4.44
C GLN A 58 -6.65 -15.27 5.97
N GLY A 59 -5.57 -15.71 6.62
CA GLY A 59 -5.49 -15.73 8.08
C GLY A 59 -5.08 -14.39 8.70
N GLY A 60 -5.45 -14.20 9.96
CA GLY A 60 -4.91 -13.15 10.83
C GLY A 60 -5.15 -11.72 10.32
N ALA A 61 -4.09 -10.90 10.36
CA ALA A 61 -4.16 -9.46 10.10
C ALA A 61 -4.51 -9.09 8.64
N PHE A 62 -4.46 -10.04 7.69
CA PHE A 62 -4.68 -9.77 6.27
C PHE A 62 -6.15 -9.90 5.84
N LYS A 63 -6.97 -10.62 6.62
CA LYS A 63 -8.38 -10.88 6.28
C LYS A 63 -9.19 -9.60 6.11
N ALA A 64 -9.18 -8.74 7.13
CA ALA A 64 -10.00 -7.53 7.13
C ALA A 64 -9.57 -6.52 6.05
N PRO A 65 -8.27 -6.20 5.87
CA PRO A 65 -7.81 -5.35 4.78
C PRO A 65 -8.15 -5.90 3.39
N MET A 66 -8.04 -7.22 3.18
CA MET A 66 -8.40 -7.84 1.90
C MET A 66 -9.90 -7.66 1.60
N ARG A 67 -10.78 -7.91 2.57
CA ARG A 67 -12.22 -7.70 2.40
C ARG A 67 -12.55 -6.24 2.06
N GLN A 68 -11.92 -5.28 2.74
CA GLN A 68 -12.11 -3.86 2.45
C GLN A 68 -11.67 -3.50 1.03
N MET A 69 -10.53 -4.02 0.58
CA MET A 69 -10.05 -3.83 -0.78
C MET A 69 -11.00 -4.41 -1.84
N ILE A 70 -11.56 -5.59 -1.58
CA ILE A 70 -12.57 -6.20 -2.45
C ILE A 70 -13.82 -5.32 -2.51
N ILE A 71 -14.37 -4.90 -1.36
CA ILE A 71 -15.55 -4.03 -1.34
C ILE A 71 -15.30 -2.76 -2.17
N ALA A 72 -14.16 -2.09 -1.93
CA ALA A 72 -13.80 -0.88 -2.66
C ALA A 72 -13.66 -1.11 -4.18
N ALA A 73 -13.22 -2.30 -4.62
CA ALA A 73 -13.19 -2.62 -6.04
C ALA A 73 -14.61 -2.80 -6.62
N TYR A 74 -15.52 -3.44 -5.87
CA TYR A 74 -16.89 -3.72 -6.32
C TYR A 74 -17.83 -2.51 -6.28
N GLU A 75 -17.45 -1.45 -5.55
CA GLU A 75 -18.09 -0.14 -5.65
C GLU A 75 -17.82 0.55 -7.00
N ARG A 76 -16.88 0.01 -7.80
CA ARG A 76 -16.55 0.52 -9.12
C ARG A 76 -17.21 -0.31 -10.23
N PRO A 77 -17.58 0.32 -11.36
CA PRO A 77 -18.19 -0.39 -12.48
C PRO A 77 -17.20 -1.37 -13.12
N ALA A 78 -17.72 -2.51 -13.60
CA ALA A 78 -17.03 -3.30 -14.61
C ALA A 78 -17.33 -2.70 -15.98
N TYR A 79 -16.28 -2.39 -16.72
CA TYR A 79 -16.40 -1.80 -18.05
C TYR A 79 -16.45 -2.88 -19.12
N SER A 80 -17.12 -2.57 -20.23
CA SER A 80 -17.29 -3.50 -21.35
C SER A 80 -16.15 -3.47 -22.37
N THR A 81 -15.25 -2.47 -22.30
CA THR A 81 -14.12 -2.33 -23.24
C THR A 81 -12.80 -2.58 -22.53
N GLU A 82 -11.87 -3.24 -23.23
CA GLU A 82 -10.55 -3.58 -22.70
C GLU A 82 -9.75 -2.34 -22.27
N GLU A 83 -9.88 -1.23 -23.02
CA GLU A 83 -9.22 0.03 -22.70
C GLU A 83 -9.69 0.59 -21.35
N MET A 84 -11.00 0.61 -21.11
CA MET A 84 -11.57 1.12 -19.86
C MET A 84 -11.27 0.19 -18.69
N GLN A 85 -11.33 -1.13 -18.90
CA GLN A 85 -10.92 -2.11 -17.90
C GLN A 85 -9.45 -1.89 -17.51
N ALA A 86 -8.55 -1.78 -18.48
CA ALA A 86 -7.12 -1.58 -18.25
C ALA A 86 -6.83 -0.27 -17.51
N LYS A 87 -7.54 0.80 -17.87
CA LYS A 87 -7.47 2.09 -17.18
C LYS A 87 -7.91 1.96 -15.72
N GLU A 88 -9.09 1.41 -15.46
CA GLU A 88 -9.64 1.26 -14.10
C GLU A 88 -8.75 0.37 -13.22
N ILE A 89 -8.23 -0.73 -13.77
CA ILE A 89 -7.27 -1.60 -13.09
C ILE A 89 -6.02 -0.82 -12.67
N SER A 90 -5.50 0.03 -13.55
CA SER A 90 -4.32 0.86 -13.27
C SER A 90 -4.62 1.92 -12.21
N GLU A 91 -5.72 2.65 -12.36
CA GLU A 91 -6.11 3.74 -11.46
C GLU A 91 -6.38 3.23 -10.04
N PHE A 92 -7.17 2.15 -9.90
CA PHE A 92 -7.42 1.52 -8.61
C PHE A 92 -6.14 1.04 -7.92
N ALA A 93 -5.28 0.34 -8.65
CA ALA A 93 -4.02 -0.14 -8.09
C ALA A 93 -3.10 1.01 -7.64
N ASN A 94 -3.04 2.10 -8.42
CA ASN A 94 -2.24 3.27 -8.11
C ASN A 94 -2.79 4.05 -6.91
N GLU A 95 -4.12 4.16 -6.78
CA GLU A 95 -4.76 4.81 -5.64
C GLU A 95 -4.44 4.10 -4.33
N ILE A 96 -4.59 2.77 -4.31
CA ILE A 96 -4.28 1.95 -3.13
C ILE A 96 -2.77 1.98 -2.82
N LEU A 97 -1.92 1.88 -3.85
CA LEU A 97 -0.47 1.97 -3.70
C LEU A 97 -0.04 3.31 -3.11
N LEU A 98 -0.58 4.42 -3.63
CA LEU A 98 -0.31 5.77 -3.12
C LEU A 98 -0.78 5.92 -1.67
N ALA A 99 -1.96 5.39 -1.33
CA ALA A 99 -2.47 5.41 0.03
C ALA A 99 -1.58 4.62 0.99
N CYS A 100 -0.98 3.50 0.55
CA CYS A 100 0.00 2.75 1.33
C CYS A 100 1.24 3.59 1.62
N TYR A 101 1.86 4.17 0.57
CA TYR A 101 3.06 4.99 0.74
C TYR A 101 2.86 6.18 1.67
N LYS A 102 1.68 6.80 1.64
CA LYS A 102 1.32 7.91 2.55
C LYS A 102 1.14 7.51 4.03
N ARG A 103 1.03 6.21 4.32
CA ARG A 103 0.86 5.71 5.70
C ARG A 103 2.14 5.14 6.28
N VAL A 104 3.03 4.63 5.44
CA VAL A 104 4.30 4.02 5.88
C VAL A 104 5.47 5.00 5.86
N LYS A 105 5.38 6.11 5.12
CA LYS A 105 6.35 7.22 5.14
C LYS A 105 5.81 8.39 5.95
#